data_AF-A0A967GS28-F1
#
_entry.id   AF-A0A967GS28-F1
#
_cell.length_a   1.000
_cell.length_b   1.000
_cell.length_c   1.000
_cell.angle_alpha   90.00
_cell.angle_beta   90.00
_cell.angle_gamma   90.00
#
_symmetry.space_group_name_H-M   'P 1'
#
loop_
_entity.id
_entity.type
_entity.pdbx_description
1 polymer ?
#
loop_
_entity_poly.entity_id
_entity_poly.type
_entity_poly.pdbx_seq_one_letter_code
_entity_poly.pdbx_strand_id
1 'polypeptide(L)'
;IAANHPETKLIVLLLDERPEEVTDFEEAVDAEVFSSTFDEPSKRHAQVSDLVLERARRLVELGKDVVILLDSLTRLARGYNNAQRGGPIGSGGLSPA
;
A
#
# COMPACT_ATOMS: atom_id res chain seq x y z
N ILE A 1 4.72 -12.82 -12.02
CA ILE A 1 5.69 -11.76 -12.37
C ILE A 1 7.10 -12.22 -12.04
N ALA A 2 7.42 -12.51 -10.77
CA ALA A 2 8.76 -12.94 -10.34
C ALA A 2 9.39 -14.06 -11.19
N ALA A 3 8.62 -15.09 -11.58
CA ALA A 3 9.15 -16.19 -12.41
C ALA A 3 9.50 -15.80 -13.86
N ASN A 4 8.76 -14.84 -14.44
CA ASN A 4 8.93 -14.45 -15.85
C ASN A 4 9.82 -13.21 -16.02
N HIS A 5 9.90 -12.37 -14.98
CA HIS A 5 10.62 -11.09 -14.95
C HIS A 5 11.42 -10.97 -13.64
N PRO A 6 12.45 -11.81 -13.41
CA PRO A 6 13.22 -11.83 -12.16
C PRO A 6 14.04 -10.54 -11.92
N GLU A 7 14.29 -9.75 -12.96
CA GLU A 7 14.95 -8.45 -12.89
C GLU A 7 14.07 -7.36 -12.25
N THR A 8 12.75 -7.53 -12.32
CA THR A 8 11.78 -6.56 -11.79
C THR A 8 11.74 -6.61 -10.26
N LYS A 9 11.78 -5.43 -9.64
CA LYS A 9 11.56 -5.30 -8.20
C LYS A 9 10.07 -5.32 -7.89
N LEU A 10 9.62 -6.47 -7.38
CA LEU A 10 8.26 -6.68 -6.91
C LEU A 10 8.15 -6.22 -5.45
N ILE A 11 7.27 -5.25 -5.21
CA ILE A 11 6.87 -4.80 -3.89
C ILE A 11 5.39 -5.15 -3.71
N VAL A 12 5.03 -5.76 -2.59
CA VAL A 12 3.64 -6.03 -2.24
C VAL A 12 3.24 -5.09 -1.10
N LEU A 13 2.10 -4.42 -1.25
CA LEU A 13 1.56 -3.51 -0.24
C LEU A 13 0.16 -3.97 0.16
N LEU A 14 0.03 -4.47 1.39
CA LEU A 14 -1.22 -4.97 1.97
C LEU A 14 -1.78 -3.98 3.00
N LEU A 15 -3.02 -3.54 2.82
CA LEU A 15 -3.66 -2.52 3.64
C LEU A 15 -5.03 -2.99 4.13
N ASP A 16 -5.31 -2.79 5.42
CA ASP A 16 -6.58 -3.14 6.07
C ASP A 16 -6.90 -4.64 5.99
N GLU A 17 -5.86 -5.48 5.90
CA GLU A 17 -5.95 -6.94 5.92
C GLU A 17 -5.78 -7.52 7.33
N ARG A 18 -6.19 -8.79 7.51
CA ARG A 18 -6.04 -9.47 8.79
C ARG A 18 -4.56 -9.82 9.07
N PRO A 19 -4.06 -9.66 10.31
CA PRO A 19 -2.67 -10.00 10.64
C PRO A 19 -2.27 -11.43 10.26
N GLU A 20 -3.17 -12.38 10.44
CA GLU A 20 -2.95 -13.78 10.06
C GLU A 20 -2.80 -13.94 8.53
N GLU A 21 -3.64 -13.26 7.73
CA GLU A 21 -3.58 -13.31 6.27
C GLU A 21 -2.30 -12.65 5.75
N VAL A 22 -1.85 -11.56 6.39
CA VAL A 22 -0.57 -10.92 6.08
C VAL A 22 0.60 -11.85 6.38
N THR A 23 0.59 -12.50 7.54
CA THR A 23 1.66 -13.41 7.96
C THR A 23 1.75 -14.61 7.00
N ASP A 24 0.61 -15.23 6.70
CA ASP A 24 0.53 -16.34 5.75
C ASP A 24 1.05 -15.93 4.36
N PHE A 25 0.76 -14.70 3.92
CA PHE A 25 1.24 -14.19 2.63
C PHE A 25 2.75 -13.92 2.63
N GLU A 26 3.27 -13.32 3.70
CA GLU A 26 4.70 -13.05 3.89
C GLU A 26 5.53 -14.35 3.90
N GLU A 27 5.01 -15.42 4.49
CA GLU A 27 5.67 -16.72 4.49
C GLU A 27 5.57 -17.46 3.14
N ALA A 28 4.49 -17.22 2.38
CA ALA A 28 4.23 -17.92 1.12
C ALA A 28 4.93 -17.30 -0.10
N VAL A 29 5.32 -16.02 -0.05
CA VAL A 29 5.82 -15.28 -1.21
C VAL A 29 7.22 -14.74 -0.96
N ASP A 30 8.16 -15.11 -1.84
CA ASP A 30 9.51 -14.53 -1.87
C ASP A 30 9.49 -13.14 -2.56
N ALA A 31 8.92 -12.14 -1.86
CA ALA A 31 8.85 -10.75 -2.31
C ALA A 31 8.96 -9.77 -1.13
N GLU A 32 9.25 -8.51 -1.43
CA GLU A 32 9.27 -7.46 -0.41
C GLU A 32 7.83 -7.06 -0.06
N VAL A 33 7.32 -7.53 1.08
CA VAL A 33 5.97 -7.23 1.55
C VAL A 33 6.02 -6.08 2.57
N PHE A 34 5.14 -5.11 2.39
CA PHE A 34 4.84 -4.05 3.35
C PHE A 34 3.37 -4.14 3.71
N SER A 35 3.05 -4.04 5.00
CA SER A 35 1.69 -4.22 5.47
C SER A 35 1.28 -3.16 6.49
N SER A 36 -0.03 -2.93 6.55
CA SER A 36 -0.71 -2.12 7.55
C SER A 36 -2.07 -2.77 7.82
N THR A 37 -2.16 -3.52 8.92
CA THR A 37 -3.30 -4.39 9.25
C THR A 37 -4.54 -3.59 9.67
N PHE A 38 -5.73 -4.21 9.64
CA PHE A 38 -7.01 -3.52 9.89
C PHE A 38 -7.15 -2.89 11.29
N ASP A 39 -6.37 -3.37 12.27
CA ASP A 39 -6.33 -2.83 13.63
C ASP A 39 -5.51 -1.54 13.72
N GLU A 40 -4.75 -1.19 12.69
CA GLU A 40 -4.02 0.09 12.61
C GLU A 40 -4.94 1.26 12.20
N PRO A 41 -4.68 2.50 12.68
CA PRO A 41 -5.46 3.66 12.28
C PRO A 41 -5.39 3.95 10.77
N SER A 42 -6.47 4.47 10.15
CA SER A 42 -6.47 4.79 8.71
C SER A 42 -5.33 5.73 8.25
N LYS A 43 -4.82 6.59 9.13
CA LYS A 43 -3.66 7.45 8.87
C LYS A 43 -2.38 6.64 8.66
N ARG A 44 -2.24 5.52 9.37
CA ARG A 44 -1.12 4.60 9.27
C ARG A 44 -1.07 3.95 7.88
N HIS A 45 -2.21 3.52 7.33
CA HIS A 45 -2.28 2.99 5.96
C HIS A 45 -1.75 4.00 4.93
N ALA A 46 -2.17 5.27 5.03
CA ALA A 46 -1.69 6.34 4.15
C ALA A 46 -0.17 6.55 4.30
N GLN A 47 0.32 6.60 5.54
CA GLN A 47 1.75 6.77 5.83
C GLN A 47 2.61 5.62 5.28
N VAL A 48 2.19 4.36 5.47
CA VAL A 48 2.91 3.19 4.92
C VAL A 48 2.96 3.30 3.40
N SER A 49 1.84 3.66 2.79
CA SER A 49 1.72 3.78 1.34
C SER A 49 2.61 4.89 0.77
N ASP A 50 2.68 6.05 1.44
CA ASP A 50 3.59 7.15 1.05
C ASP A 50 5.05 6.69 1.10
N LEU A 51 5.45 5.97 2.16
CA LEU A 51 6.82 5.46 2.30
C LEU A 51 7.17 4.44 1.21
N VAL A 52 6.24 3.54 0.89
CA VAL A 52 6.40 2.54 -0.18
C VAL A 52 6.51 3.22 -1.54
N LEU A 53 5.68 4.23 -1.81
CA LEU A 53 5.73 4.99 -3.05
C LEU A 53 7.04 5.76 -3.21
N GLU A 54 7.52 6.41 -2.16
CA GLU A 54 8.82 7.10 -2.18
C GLU A 54 9.98 6.12 -2.38
N ARG A 55 9.95 4.96 -1.72
CA ARG A 55 10.95 3.89 -1.97
C ARG A 55 10.93 3.44 -3.44
N ALA A 56 9.75 3.19 -4.01
CA ALA A 56 9.62 2.78 -5.39
C ALA A 56 10.15 3.85 -6.36
N ARG A 57 9.86 5.13 -6.11
CA ARG A 57 10.42 6.26 -6.89
C ARG A 57 11.94 6.26 -6.86
N ARG A 58 12.55 6.09 -5.67
CA ARG A 58 14.02 6.02 -5.57
C ARG A 58 14.61 4.83 -6.32
N LEU A 59 13.96 3.67 -6.29
CA LEU A 59 14.38 2.51 -7.06
C LEU A 59 14.32 2.78 -8.57
N VAL A 60 13.26 3.44 -9.04
CA VAL A 60 13.11 3.84 -10.45
C VAL A 60 14.17 4.86 -10.85
N GLU A 61 14.47 5.85 -10.00
CA GLU A 61 15.58 6.82 -10.23
C GLU A 61 16.95 6.14 -10.36
N LEU A 62 17.14 4.98 -9.70
CA LEU A 62 18.33 4.15 -9.82
C LEU A 62 18.30 3.21 -11.04
N GLY A 63 17.33 3.38 -11.95
CA GLY A 63 17.19 2.60 -13.17
C GLY A 63 16.66 1.18 -12.96
N LYS A 64 15.88 0.95 -11.89
CA LYS A 64 15.21 -0.34 -11.65
C LYS A 64 13.79 -0.32 -12.18
N ASP A 65 13.35 -1.42 -12.78
CA ASP A 65 11.95 -1.67 -13.07
C ASP A 65 11.25 -2.09 -11.78
N VAL A 66 10.21 -1.37 -11.38
CA VAL A 66 9.50 -1.58 -10.11
C VAL A 66 8.02 -1.83 -10.38
N VAL A 67 7.48 -2.88 -9.75
CA VAL A 67 6.05 -3.20 -9.75
C VAL A 67 5.57 -3.22 -8.31
N ILE A 68 4.51 -2.45 -8.02
CA ILE A 68 3.79 -2.50 -6.74
C ILE A 68 2.49 -3.26 -6.96
N LEU A 69 2.30 -4.36 -6.22
CA LEU A 69 1.00 -5.02 -6.07
C LEU A 69 0.32 -4.45 -4.82
N LEU A 70 -0.69 -3.62 -5.04
CA LEU A 70 -1.45 -2.97 -3.97
C LEU A 70 -2.76 -3.71 -3.73
N ASP A 71 -2.94 -4.22 -2.51
CA ASP A 71 -4.22 -4.72 -2.01
C ASP A 71 -4.63 -3.93 -0.76
N SER A 72 -5.60 -2.99 -0.80
CA SER A 72 -6.36 -2.53 -1.97
C SER A 72 -6.42 -1.02 -2.13
N LEU A 73 -6.65 -0.60 -3.38
CA LEU A 73 -6.83 0.81 -3.77
C LEU A 73 -8.01 1.47 -3.02
N THR A 74 -9.07 0.73 -2.74
CA THR A 74 -10.23 1.22 -1.98
C THR A 74 -9.84 1.62 -0.56
N ARG A 75 -8.97 0.84 0.08
CA ARG A 75 -8.51 1.09 1.45
C ARG A 75 -7.53 2.25 1.51
N LEU A 76 -6.64 2.34 0.53
CA LEU A 76 -5.76 3.49 0.34
C LEU A 76 -6.56 4.80 0.23
N ALA A 77 -7.58 4.82 -0.63
CA ALA A 77 -8.44 5.99 -0.82
C ALA A 77 -9.14 6.42 0.48
N ARG A 78 -9.64 5.46 1.28
CA ARG A 78 -10.25 5.75 2.59
C ARG A 78 -9.21 6.28 3.59
N GLY A 79 -7.99 5.73 3.57
CA GLY A 79 -6.85 6.19 4.37
C GLY A 79 -6.58 7.68 4.20
N TYR A 80 -6.40 8.13 2.95
CA TYR A 80 -6.17 9.55 2.66
C TYR A 80 -7.38 10.43 3.00
N ASN A 81 -8.59 9.99 2.69
CA ASN A 81 -9.82 10.74 3.02
C ASN A 81 -9.98 10.95 4.54
N ASN A 82 -9.70 9.93 5.34
CA ASN A 82 -9.76 10.03 6.80
C ASN A 82 -8.61 10.89 7.36
N ALA A 83 -7.42 10.84 6.75
CA ALA A 83 -6.28 11.65 7.15
C ALA A 83 -6.47 13.15 6.87
N GLN A 84 -7.28 13.51 5.87
CA GLN A 84 -7.56 14.90 5.48
C GLN A 84 -8.82 15.51 6.14
N ARG A 85 -9.44 14.83 7.13
CA ARG A 85 -10.67 15.31 7.77
C ARG A 85 -10.47 16.65 8.51
N GLY A 86 -10.68 17.73 7.77
CA GLY A 86 -10.87 19.11 8.23
C GLY A 86 -11.82 19.92 7.34
N GLY A 87 -12.37 19.33 6.27
CA GLY A 87 -13.27 19.99 5.30
C GLY A 87 -14.66 19.34 5.18
N PRO A 88 -15.57 19.95 4.39
CA PRO A 88 -16.95 19.47 4.24
C PRO A 88 -17.01 18.06 3.66
N ILE A 89 -17.76 17.16 4.31
CA ILE A 89 -17.93 15.78 3.84
C ILE A 89 -18.90 15.78 2.65
N GLY A 90 -18.46 15.25 1.51
CA GLY A 90 -19.30 15.05 0.33
C GLY A 90 -20.29 13.88 0.47
N SER A 91 -21.25 13.77 -0.46
CA SER A 91 -22.21 12.65 -0.46
C SER A 91 -21.47 11.32 -0.67
N GLY A 92 -21.56 10.41 0.31
CA GLY A 92 -20.84 9.12 0.33
C GLY A 92 -19.73 9.02 1.38
N GLY A 93 -19.49 10.07 2.18
CA GLY A 93 -18.53 10.02 3.29
C GLY A 93 -17.06 10.27 2.90
N LEU A 94 -16.84 10.73 1.66
CA LEU A 94 -15.52 11.12 1.15
C LEU A 94 -15.42 12.65 1.12
N SER A 95 -14.25 13.19 1.46
CA SER A 95 -14.02 14.63 1.35
C SER A 95 -13.67 14.94 -0.11
N PRO A 96 -14.34 15.87 -0.80
CA PRO A 96 -13.81 16.37 -2.06
C PRO A 96 -12.49 17.07 -1.75
N ALA A 97 -11.47 16.76 -2.55
CA ALA A 97 -10.15 17.39 -2.50
C ALA A 97 -10.24 18.91 -2.68
#